data_AF-V2UTD4-F1
#
_entry.id   AF-V2UTD4-F1
#
_cell.length_a   1.000
_cell.length_b   1.000
_cell.length_c   1.000
_cell.angle_alpha   90.00
_cell.angle_beta   90.00
_cell.angle_gamma   90.00
#
_symmetry.space_group_name_H-M   'P 1'
#
loop_
_entity.id
_entity.type
_entity.pdbx_description
1 polymer ?
#
loop_
_entity_poly.entity_id
_entity_poly.type
_entity_poly.pdbx_seq_one_letter_code
_entity_poly.pdbx_strand_id
1 'polypeptide(L)'
;MTPRGRGVGYQDLPPHVEIDKKANGTVYYRYLLPNGQRKSLGKDKTEAIQAAQALNAVLERNPDIVSKILSSVEKAQKQSTMPTFGQALTEYENIHLPKKKYAKNTLEIITANIGNIS
;
A
#
# COMPACT_ATOMS: atom_id res chain seq x y z
N MET A 1 -0.37 -3.68 25.15
CA MET A 1 0.16 -4.56 24.08
C MET A 1 1.67 -4.57 24.18
N THR A 2 2.28 -5.71 24.54
CA THR A 2 3.73 -5.87 24.53
C THR A 2 4.18 -5.99 23.07
N PRO A 3 5.13 -5.19 22.57
CA PRO A 3 5.57 -5.29 21.19
C PRO A 3 6.16 -6.69 20.94
N ARG A 4 5.72 -7.35 19.84
CA ARG A 4 6.27 -8.65 19.44
C ARG A 4 7.78 -8.51 19.23
N GLY A 5 8.56 -9.38 19.88
CA GLY A 5 9.99 -9.46 19.68
C GLY A 5 10.33 -9.68 18.20
N ARG A 6 11.36 -9.00 17.71
CA ARG A 6 11.82 -9.17 16.33
C ARG A 6 12.37 -10.59 16.15
N GLY A 7 12.08 -11.23 15.02
CA GLY A 7 12.65 -12.55 14.71
C GLY A 7 14.18 -12.50 14.68
N VAL A 8 14.85 -13.62 14.96
CA VAL A 8 16.31 -13.72 15.18
C VAL A 8 17.16 -13.09 14.07
N GLY A 9 16.69 -13.09 12.82
CA GLY A 9 17.38 -12.44 11.68
C GLY A 9 17.21 -10.92 11.60
N TYR A 10 16.31 -10.33 12.38
CA TYR A 10 15.92 -8.92 12.36
C TYR A 10 16.33 -8.17 13.64
N GLN A 11 17.07 -8.83 14.54
CA GLN A 11 17.38 -8.33 15.87
C GLN A 11 18.30 -7.10 15.82
N ASP A 12 19.28 -7.10 14.91
CA ASP A 12 20.24 -5.99 14.76
C ASP A 12 19.78 -4.91 13.77
N LEU A 13 18.62 -5.10 13.12
CA LEU A 13 18.18 -4.19 12.08
C LEU A 13 17.50 -2.96 12.70
N PRO A 14 17.77 -1.74 12.18
CA PRO A 14 17.05 -0.53 12.55
C PRO A 14 15.53 -0.65 12.31
N PRO A 15 14.72 0.23 12.95
CA PRO A 15 13.32 0.38 12.57
C PRO A 15 13.16 0.58 11.06
N HIS A 16 12.06 0.05 10.52
CA HIS A 16 11.69 0.16 9.09
C HIS A 16 12.63 -0.55 8.10
N VAL A 17 13.57 -1.38 8.55
CA VAL A 17 14.39 -2.21 7.65
C VAL A 17 13.83 -3.62 7.55
N GLU A 18 13.62 -4.07 6.31
CA GLU A 18 13.19 -5.42 5.95
C GLU A 18 14.31 -6.19 5.25
N ILE A 19 14.24 -7.52 5.34
CA ILE A 19 15.12 -8.46 4.64
C ILE A 19 14.34 -9.12 3.51
N ASP A 20 14.86 -9.04 2.30
CA ASP A 20 14.39 -9.79 1.14
C ASP A 20 15.38 -10.91 0.82
N LYS A 21 15.00 -12.13 1.19
CA LYS A 21 15.76 -13.34 0.87
C LYS A 21 15.25 -13.92 -0.44
N LYS A 22 16.13 -14.05 -1.42
CA LYS A 22 15.84 -14.73 -2.69
C LYS A 22 16.04 -16.24 -2.55
N ALA A 23 15.39 -17.00 -3.42
CA ALA A 23 15.49 -18.46 -3.46
C ALA A 23 16.94 -18.96 -3.69
N ASN A 24 17.78 -18.13 -4.31
CA ASN A 24 19.21 -18.39 -4.50
C ASN A 24 20.08 -18.09 -3.26
N GLY A 25 19.49 -17.80 -2.10
CA GLY A 25 20.19 -17.45 -0.87
C GLY A 25 20.70 -16.01 -0.80
N THR A 26 20.56 -15.20 -1.87
CA THR A 26 20.98 -13.79 -1.84
C THR A 26 20.04 -13.00 -0.94
N VAL A 27 20.64 -12.22 -0.04
CA VAL A 27 19.94 -11.37 0.91
C VAL A 27 20.06 -9.91 0.49
N TYR A 28 18.94 -9.21 0.39
CA TYR A 28 18.86 -7.79 0.16
C TYR A 28 18.20 -7.10 1.33
N TYR A 29 18.68 -5.91 1.67
CA TYR A 29 18.08 -5.05 2.68
C TYR A 29 17.25 -3.97 2.01
N ARG A 30 16.09 -3.67 2.60
CA ARG A 30 15.13 -2.70 2.07
C ARG A 30 14.61 -1.82 3.18
N TYR A 31 14.39 -0.55 2.90
CA TYR A 31 13.75 0.39 3.80
C TYR A 31 12.26 0.53 3.46
N LEU A 32 11.40 0.45 4.47
CA LEU A 32 9.96 0.69 4.38
C LEU A 32 9.66 2.15 4.69
N LEU A 33 9.32 2.93 3.66
CA LEU A 33 8.97 4.33 3.80
C LEU A 33 7.59 4.48 4.45
N PRO A 34 7.29 5.66 5.08
CA PRO A 34 5.98 5.92 5.70
C PRO A 34 4.79 5.79 4.75
N ASN A 35 5.00 5.93 3.45
CA ASN A 35 3.99 5.73 2.41
C ASN A 35 3.78 4.27 1.99
N GLY A 36 4.41 3.31 2.67
CA GLY A 36 4.35 1.89 2.34
C GLY A 36 5.21 1.45 1.16
N GLN A 37 5.95 2.38 0.52
CA GLN A 37 6.90 2.02 -0.54
C GLN A 37 8.16 1.40 0.05
N ARG A 38 8.76 0.47 -0.71
CA ARG A 38 10.02 -0.18 -0.35
C ARG A 38 11.15 0.37 -1.20
N LYS A 39 12.24 0.78 -0.56
CA LYS A 39 13.44 1.25 -1.25
C LYS A 39 14.61 0.30 -0.97
N SER A 40 15.35 -0.09 -2.00
CA SER A 40 16.52 -0.96 -1.85
C SER A 40 17.65 -0.23 -1.13
N LEU A 41 18.27 -0.89 -0.14
CA LEU A 41 19.48 -0.44 0.55
C LEU A 41 20.72 -1.23 0.14
N GLY A 42 20.57 -2.25 -0.72
CA GLY A 42 21.68 -3.06 -1.20
C GLY A 42 21.82 -4.41 -0.50
N LYS A 43 23.00 -5.01 -0.63
CA LYS A 43 23.33 -6.37 -0.10
C LYS A 43 24.17 -6.33 1.16
N ASP A 44 24.93 -5.26 1.41
CA ASP A 44 25.76 -5.14 2.60
C ASP A 44 24.88 -4.78 3.80
N LYS A 45 24.99 -5.57 4.88
CA LYS A 45 24.24 -5.35 6.11
C LYS A 45 24.65 -4.05 6.78
N THR A 46 25.95 -3.77 6.86
CA THR A 46 26.48 -2.64 7.61
C THR A 46 26.13 -1.31 6.94
N GLU A 47 26.32 -1.24 5.62
CA GLU A 47 25.93 -0.08 4.81
C GLU A 47 24.41 0.16 4.90
N ALA A 48 23.60 -0.90 4.82
CA ALA A 48 22.16 -0.78 4.94
C ALA A 48 21.72 -0.26 6.32
N ILE A 49 22.36 -0.71 7.40
CA ILE A 49 22.09 -0.23 8.76
C ILE A 49 22.42 1.26 8.88
N GLN A 50 23.60 1.68 8.42
CA GLN A 50 24.03 3.07 8.47
C GLN A 50 23.10 3.98 7.65
N ALA A 51 22.76 3.55 6.43
CA ALA A 51 21.84 4.28 5.56
C ALA A 51 20.45 4.42 6.19
N ALA A 52 19.92 3.34 6.79
CA ALA A 52 18.62 3.37 7.46
C ALA A 52 18.62 4.27 8.70
N GLN A 53 19.69 4.26 9.51
CA GLN A 53 19.83 5.15 10.67
C GLN A 53 19.89 6.62 10.25
N ALA A 54 20.67 6.94 9.21
CA ALA A 54 20.73 8.29 8.67
C ALA A 54 19.35 8.76 8.19
N LEU A 55 18.61 7.89 7.51
CA LEU A 55 17.27 8.20 7.02
C LEU A 55 16.28 8.40 8.16
N ASN A 56 16.28 7.54 9.17
CA ASN A 56 15.47 7.69 10.39
C ASN A 56 15.74 9.03 11.07
N ALA A 57 17.01 9.39 11.27
CA ALA A 57 17.39 10.66 11.90
C ALA A 57 16.90 11.88 11.11
N VAL A 58 16.92 11.82 9.77
CA VAL A 58 16.41 12.90 8.93
C VAL A 58 14.88 13.02 9.02
N LEU A 59 14.17 11.89 9.05
CA LEU A 59 12.71 11.88 9.20
C LEU A 59 12.26 12.39 10.57
N GLU A 60 12.95 11.99 11.64
CA GLU A 60 12.67 12.47 13.00
C GLU A 60 12.91 13.98 13.14
N ARG A 61 13.97 14.50 12.48
CA ARG A 61 14.30 15.93 12.49
C ARG A 61 13.33 16.78 11.68
N ASN A 62 12.61 16.20 10.71
CA ASN A 62 11.79 16.93 9.76
C ASN A 62 10.39 16.30 9.65
N PRO A 63 9.52 16.50 10.65
CA PRO A 63 8.16 15.94 10.64
C PRO A 63 7.34 16.41 9.44
N ASP A 64 7.60 17.61 8.92
CA ASP A 64 6.94 18.17 7.73
C ASP A 64 7.27 17.40 6.43
N ILE A 65 8.40 16.71 6.37
CA ILE A 65 8.74 15.87 5.21
C ILE A 65 7.84 14.64 5.18
N VAL A 66 7.52 14.07 6.34
CA VAL A 66 6.63 12.91 6.46
C VAL A 66 5.22 13.27 5.98
N SER A 67 4.68 14.41 6.42
CA SER A 67 3.35 14.88 5.99
C SER A 67 3.31 15.18 4.49
N LYS A 68 4.39 15.72 3.92
CA LYS A 68 4.53 15.93 2.46
C LYS A 68 4.55 14.62 1.68
N ILE A 69 5.24 13.60 2.18
CA ILE A 69 5.27 12.26 1.54
C ILE A 69 3.87 11.62 1.56
N LEU A 70 3.18 11.67 2.71
CA LEU A 70 1.83 11.12 2.85
C LEU A 70 0.82 11.83 1.94
N SER A 71 0.80 13.15 1.95
CA SER A 71 -0.10 13.94 1.08
C SER A 71 0.20 13.74 -0.42
N SER A 72 1.46 13.48 -0.81
CA SER A 72 1.79 13.13 -2.19
C SER A 72 1.19 11.80 -2.62
N VAL A 73 1.10 10.83 -1.73
CA VAL A 73 0.49 9.52 -2.03
C VAL A 73 -1.02 9.62 -2.10
N GLU A 74 -1.65 10.35 -1.19
CA GLU A 74 -3.08 10.66 -1.28
C GLU A 74 -3.42 11.38 -2.58
N LYS A 75 -2.58 12.34 -3.00
CA LYS A 75 -2.73 12.99 -4.31
C LYS A 75 -2.58 12.01 -5.45
N ALA A 76 -1.56 11.14 -5.44
CA ALA A 76 -1.38 10.13 -6.48
C ALA A 76 -2.56 9.13 -6.55
N GLN A 77 -3.13 8.75 -5.41
CA GLN A 77 -4.35 7.94 -5.33
C GLN A 77 -5.58 8.69 -5.86
N LYS A 78 -5.74 9.97 -5.54
CA LYS A 78 -6.84 10.80 -6.06
C LYS A 78 -6.67 11.17 -7.54
N GLN A 79 -5.44 11.20 -8.04
CA GLN A 79 -5.10 11.49 -9.43
C GLN A 79 -5.20 10.26 -10.34
N SER A 80 -5.48 9.06 -9.80
CA SER A 80 -5.80 7.93 -10.66
C SER A 80 -7.09 8.26 -11.42
N THR A 81 -6.96 8.50 -12.72
CA THR A 81 -8.08 8.71 -13.66
C THR A 81 -8.98 7.47 -13.80
N MET A 82 -8.63 6.37 -13.12
CA MET A 82 -9.44 5.17 -13.05
C MET A 82 -10.54 5.37 -12.00
N PRO A 83 -11.82 5.21 -12.38
CA PRO A 83 -12.90 5.23 -11.41
C PRO A 83 -12.70 4.12 -10.38
N THR A 84 -13.00 4.42 -9.13
CA THR A 84 -13.08 3.41 -8.07
C THR A 84 -14.15 2.37 -8.41
N PHE A 85 -14.08 1.18 -7.81
CA PHE A 85 -15.10 0.15 -8.01
C PHE A 85 -16.52 0.67 -7.74
N GLY A 86 -16.71 1.44 -6.66
CA GLY A 86 -18.00 2.06 -6.34
C GLY A 86 -18.48 3.00 -7.44
N GLN A 87 -17.60 3.86 -7.99
CA GLN A 87 -17.94 4.75 -9.09
C GLN A 87 -18.31 3.98 -10.37
N ALA A 88 -17.57 2.92 -10.70
CA ALA A 88 -17.86 2.06 -11.84
C ALA A 88 -19.18 1.28 -11.66
N LEU A 89 -19.48 0.86 -10.44
CA LEU A 89 -20.73 0.17 -10.09
C LEU A 89 -21.93 1.12 -10.23
N THR A 90 -21.82 2.35 -9.73
CA THR A 90 -22.84 3.40 -9.92
C THR A 90 -23.05 3.75 -11.38
N GLU A 91 -21.98 3.82 -12.18
CA GLU A 91 -22.08 4.04 -13.63
C GLU A 91 -22.80 2.86 -14.31
N TYR A 92 -22.49 1.64 -13.91
CA TYR A 92 -23.15 0.43 -14.42
C TYR A 92 -24.66 0.45 -14.13
N GLU A 93 -25.06 0.74 -12.88
CA GLU A 93 -26.46 0.81 -12.47
C GLU A 93 -27.25 1.87 -13.24
N ASN A 94 -26.68 3.06 -13.42
CA ASN A 94 -27.42 4.19 -13.97
C ASN A 94 -27.38 4.27 -15.50
N ILE A 95 -26.30 3.83 -16.14
CA ILE A 95 -26.08 4.03 -17.58
C ILE A 95 -26.25 2.73 -18.36
N HIS A 96 -25.74 1.62 -17.84
CA HIS A 96 -25.66 0.37 -18.59
C HIS A 96 -26.83 -0.57 -18.30
N LEU A 97 -27.23 -0.71 -17.04
CA LEU A 97 -28.32 -1.60 -16.65
C LEU A 97 -29.66 -1.24 -17.34
N PRO A 98 -30.08 0.04 -17.45
CA PRO A 98 -31.34 0.40 -18.11
C PRO A 98 -31.32 0.17 -19.63
N LYS A 99 -30.13 0.16 -20.24
CA LYS A 99 -29.97 -0.15 -21.68
C LYS A 99 -30.13 -1.63 -21.97
N LYS A 100 -29.94 -2.49 -20.96
CA LYS A 100 -30.11 -3.93 -21.11
C LYS A 100 -31.59 -4.28 -21.00
N LYS A 101 -32.13 -4.91 -22.04
CA LYS A 101 -33.53 -5.34 -22.12
C LYS A 101 -33.78 -6.62 -21.31
N TYR A 102 -33.44 -6.61 -20.03
CA TYR A 102 -33.69 -7.74 -19.15
C TYR A 102 -35.16 -7.82 -18.74
N ALA A 103 -35.63 -9.04 -18.46
CA ALA A 103 -36.94 -9.25 -17.85
C ALA A 103 -36.94 -8.69 -16.42
N LYS A 104 -38.12 -8.27 -15.91
CA LYS A 104 -38.26 -7.63 -14.60
C LYS A 104 -37.67 -8.45 -13.45
N ASN A 105 -37.96 -9.75 -13.41
CA ASN A 105 -37.42 -10.67 -12.40
C ASN A 105 -35.87 -10.72 -12.43
N THR A 106 -35.28 -10.72 -13.62
CA THR A 106 -33.81 -10.70 -13.78
C THR A 106 -33.21 -9.38 -13.30
N LEU A 107 -33.88 -8.24 -13.52
CA LEU A 107 -33.44 -6.94 -13.00
C LEU A 107 -33.49 -6.91 -11.46
N GLU A 108 -34.55 -7.43 -10.85
CA GLU A 108 -34.71 -7.50 -9.39
C GLU A 108 -33.61 -8.35 -8.73
N ILE A 109 -33.23 -9.48 -9.34
CA ILE A 109 -32.13 -10.32 -8.85
C ILE A 109 -30.79 -9.58 -8.95
N ILE A 110 -30.56 -8.87 -10.06
CA ILE A 110 -29.31 -8.12 -10.26
C ILE A 110 -29.19 -6.98 -9.26
N THR A 111 -30.25 -6.18 -9.07
CA THR A 111 -30.23 -5.06 -8.12
C THR A 111 -30.08 -5.54 -6.67
N ALA A 112 -30.74 -6.63 -6.28
CA ALA A 112 -30.59 -7.23 -4.95
C ALA A 112 -29.15 -7.68 -4.67
N ASN A 113 -28.47 -8.27 -5.66
CA ASN A 113 -27.08 -8.70 -5.50
C ASN A 113 -26.10 -7.52 -5.42
N ILE A 114 -26.38 -6.41 -6.09
CA ILE A 114 -25.54 -5.21 -6.01
C ILE A 114 -25.70 -4.54 -4.64
N GLY A 115 -26.92 -4.43 -4.11
CA GLY A 115 -27.19 -3.86 -2.77
C GLY A 115 -26.55 -4.66 -1.63
N ASN A 116 -26.33 -5.96 -1.80
CA ASN A 116 -25.68 -6.84 -0.81
C ASN A 116 -24.15 -6.69 -0.74
N ILE A 117 -23.53 -5.94 -1.66
CA ILE A 117 -22.06 -5.73 -1.72
C ILE A 117 -21.65 -4.38 -1.08
N SER A 118 -22.63 -3.52 -0.75
CA SER A 118 -22.45 -2.20 -0.12
C SER A 118 -22.33 -2.29 1.40
#